data_AF-A0A3C0I6S3-F1
#
_entry.id   AF-A0A3C0I6S3-F1
#
_cell.length_a   1.000
_cell.length_b   1.000
_cell.length_c   1.000
_cell.angle_alpha   90.00
_cell.angle_beta   90.00
_cell.angle_gamma   90.00
#
_symmetry.space_group_name_H-M   'P 1'
#
loop_
_entity.id
_entity.type
_entity.pdbx_description
1 polymer ?
#
loop_
_entity_poly.entity_id
_entity_poly.type
_entity_poly.pdbx_seq_one_letter_code
_entity_poly.pdbx_strand_id
1 'polypeptide(L)'
;MERFADVMKTDLDEWIYLFKHTKLPPNCKAKNLDKAGEKLDVLKMESEERHRYDLYLMAMVNEQDAIDTAHNKGQQAKALEIANKMLGAGMDIETITAMTGLSRYLIEGDGD
;
A
#
# COMPACT_ATOMS: atom_id res chain seq x y z
N MET A 1 12.94 -39.91 -21.59
CA MET A 1 12.60 -38.57 -21.09
C MET A 1 12.91 -37.57 -22.18
N GLU A 2 11.91 -36.85 -22.64
CA GLU A 2 12.07 -35.77 -23.62
C GLU A 2 12.72 -34.57 -22.91
N ARG A 3 13.76 -33.97 -23.51
CA ARG A 3 14.45 -32.81 -22.95
C ARG A 3 13.84 -31.54 -23.52
N PHE A 4 13.74 -30.51 -22.69
CA PHE A 4 13.29 -29.19 -23.12
C PHE A 4 14.21 -28.60 -24.19
N ALA A 5 13.66 -28.37 -25.38
CA ALA A 5 14.37 -27.91 -26.57
C ALA A 5 14.27 -26.39 -26.81
N ASP A 6 13.98 -25.61 -25.76
CA ASP A 6 13.77 -24.16 -25.84
C ASP A 6 12.65 -23.74 -26.81
N VAL A 7 11.64 -24.59 -26.99
CA VAL A 7 10.41 -24.32 -27.76
C VAL A 7 9.24 -24.18 -26.79
N MET A 8 8.60 -23.01 -26.75
CA MET A 8 7.45 -22.74 -25.88
C MET A 8 6.16 -23.28 -26.51
N LYS A 9 5.69 -24.45 -26.07
CA LYS A 9 4.40 -25.03 -26.52
C LYS A 9 3.31 -24.92 -25.44
N THR A 10 3.73 -24.87 -24.18
CA THR A 10 2.87 -24.88 -23.00
C THR A 10 3.31 -23.82 -22.00
N ASP A 11 2.44 -23.45 -21.06
CA ASP A 11 2.81 -22.58 -19.95
C ASP A 11 4.01 -23.13 -19.17
N LEU A 12 4.09 -24.45 -18.99
CA LEU A 12 5.20 -25.11 -18.29
C LEU A 12 6.54 -24.89 -19.01
N ASP A 13 6.54 -24.89 -20.35
CA ASP A 13 7.73 -24.61 -21.15
C ASP A 13 8.27 -23.20 -20.89
N GLU A 14 7.37 -22.22 -20.78
CA GLU A 14 7.74 -20.84 -20.47
C GLU A 14 8.34 -20.71 -19.06
N TRP A 15 7.78 -21.43 -18.07
CA TRP A 15 8.37 -21.54 -16.74
C TRP A 15 9.74 -22.23 -16.76
N ILE A 16 9.88 -23.34 -17.49
CA ILE A 16 11.17 -24.03 -17.64
C ILE A 16 12.20 -23.10 -18.29
N TYR A 17 11.81 -22.30 -19.28
CA TYR A 17 12.68 -21.32 -19.91
C TYR A 17 13.16 -20.27 -18.91
N LEU A 18 12.25 -19.71 -18.10
CA LEU A 18 12.59 -18.75 -17.05
C LEU A 18 13.65 -19.33 -16.10
N PHE A 19 13.43 -20.54 -15.59
CA PHE A 19 14.37 -21.16 -14.66
C PHE A 19 15.71 -21.52 -15.32
N LYS A 20 15.69 -22.03 -16.55
CA LYS A 20 16.89 -22.45 -17.28
C LYS A 20 17.77 -21.28 -17.69
N HIS A 21 17.17 -20.20 -18.18
CA HIS A 21 17.90 -19.05 -18.74
C HIS A 21 17.93 -17.85 -17.80
N THR A 22 17.28 -17.95 -16.65
CA THR A 22 17.13 -16.84 -15.69
C THR A 22 16.64 -15.57 -16.38
N LYS A 23 15.67 -15.67 -17.30
CA LYS A 23 15.09 -14.52 -18.01
C LYS A 23 13.71 -14.87 -18.55
N LEU A 24 12.86 -13.85 -18.73
CA LEU A 24 11.56 -14.06 -19.37
C LEU A 24 11.72 -14.46 -20.84
N PRO A 25 10.82 -15.33 -21.35
CA PRO A 25 10.71 -15.55 -22.79
C PRO A 25 10.19 -14.26 -23.47
N PRO A 26 10.54 -14.01 -24.74
CA PRO A 26 10.22 -12.76 -25.43
C PRO A 26 8.72 -12.49 -25.57
N ASN A 27 7.89 -13.54 -25.64
CA ASN A 27 6.43 -13.45 -25.69
C ASN A 27 5.83 -14.28 -24.56
N CYS A 28 5.84 -13.71 -23.36
CA CYS A 28 5.32 -14.34 -22.15
C CYS A 28 3.78 -14.42 -22.17
N LYS A 29 3.21 -15.61 -21.98
CA LYS A 29 1.75 -15.85 -21.93
C LYS A 29 1.31 -16.59 -20.67
N ALA A 30 2.21 -17.37 -20.06
CA ALA A 30 1.92 -18.13 -18.87
C ALA A 30 1.48 -17.21 -17.72
N LYS A 31 0.44 -17.64 -17.00
CA LYS A 31 -0.15 -16.84 -15.91
C LYS A 31 0.87 -16.54 -14.81
N ASN A 32 0.97 -15.27 -14.42
CA ASN A 32 1.89 -14.75 -13.38
C ASN A 32 3.39 -14.89 -13.69
N LEU A 33 3.78 -15.28 -14.91
CA LEU A 33 5.18 -15.41 -15.26
C LEU A 33 5.88 -14.03 -15.34
N ASP A 34 5.13 -12.98 -15.70
CA ASP A 34 5.50 -11.58 -15.56
C ASP A 34 5.96 -11.21 -14.13
N LYS A 35 5.15 -11.56 -13.12
CA LYS A 35 5.48 -11.31 -11.70
C LYS A 35 6.69 -12.10 -11.23
N ALA A 36 6.90 -13.29 -11.79
CA ALA A 36 8.12 -14.05 -11.52
C ALA A 36 9.35 -13.38 -12.14
N GLY A 37 9.20 -12.74 -13.30
CA GLY A 37 10.20 -11.87 -13.91
C GLY A 37 10.56 -10.67 -13.03
N GLU A 38 9.57 -9.94 -12.53
CA GLU A 38 9.79 -8.82 -11.60
C GLU A 38 10.58 -9.25 -10.36
N LYS A 39 10.20 -10.39 -9.76
CA LYS A 39 10.95 -10.96 -8.62
C LYS A 39 12.36 -11.36 -9.01
N LEU A 40 12.55 -11.91 -10.20
CA LEU A 40 13.87 -12.26 -10.70
C LEU A 40 14.74 -11.03 -10.92
N ASP A 41 14.18 -9.93 -11.42
CA ASP A 41 14.90 -8.67 -11.59
C ASP A 41 15.37 -8.14 -10.24
N VAL A 42 14.51 -8.15 -9.22
CA VAL A 42 14.91 -7.81 -7.84
C VAL A 42 15.99 -8.77 -7.31
N LEU A 43 15.88 -10.07 -7.60
CA LEU A 43 16.88 -11.06 -7.19
C LEU A 43 18.25 -10.82 -7.83
N LYS A 44 18.28 -10.28 -9.04
CA LYS A 44 19.50 -9.96 -9.80
C LYS A 44 20.11 -8.61 -9.45
N MET A 45 19.38 -7.74 -8.74
CA MET A 45 19.94 -6.47 -8.28
C MET A 45 21.19 -6.69 -7.42
N GLU A 46 22.20 -5.87 -7.67
CA GLU A 46 23.36 -5.77 -6.78
C GLU A 46 22.92 -5.20 -5.42
N SER A 47 23.72 -5.45 -4.37
CA SER A 47 23.37 -5.03 -3.00
C SER A 47 23.02 -3.54 -2.88
N GLU A 48 23.77 -2.68 -3.57
CA GLU A 48 23.53 -1.23 -3.57
C GLU A 48 22.25 -0.85 -4.31
N GLU A 49 21.96 -1.52 -5.43
CA GLU A 49 20.74 -1.30 -6.20
C GLU A 49 19.50 -1.76 -5.43
N ARG A 50 19.57 -2.94 -4.80
CA ARG A 50 18.51 -3.44 -3.92
C ARG A 50 18.27 -2.48 -2.76
N HIS A 51 19.33 -1.97 -2.13
CA HIS A 51 19.19 -1.02 -1.04
C HIS A 51 18.46 0.26 -1.47
N ARG A 52 18.80 0.82 -2.64
CA ARG A 52 18.08 1.99 -3.19
C ARG A 52 16.62 1.66 -3.51
N TYR A 53 16.35 0.47 -4.05
CA TYR A 53 14.99 0.03 -4.32
C TYR A 53 14.15 -0.10 -3.03
N ASP A 54 14.73 -0.67 -1.97
CA ASP A 54 14.07 -0.78 -0.67
C ASP A 54 13.76 0.59 -0.05
N LEU A 55 14.71 1.53 -0.15
CA LEU A 55 14.50 2.92 0.29
C LEU A 55 13.39 3.62 -0.50
N TYR A 56 13.32 3.38 -1.81
CA TYR A 56 12.24 3.90 -2.64
C TYR A 56 10.87 3.36 -2.22
N LEU A 57 10.76 2.04 -1.97
CA LEU A 57 9.52 1.44 -1.48
C LEU A 57 9.10 2.01 -0.11
N MET A 58 10.07 2.18 0.80
CA MET A 58 9.81 2.78 2.11
C MET A 58 9.35 4.23 1.98
N ALA A 59 9.96 5.02 1.10
CA ALA A 59 9.55 6.40 0.86
C ALA A 59 8.10 6.48 0.36
N MET A 60 7.70 5.59 -0.56
CA MET A 60 6.35 5.54 -1.10
C MET A 60 5.30 5.21 -0.03
N VAL A 61 5.58 4.23 0.84
CA VAL A 61 4.69 3.89 1.97
C VAL A 61 4.58 5.06 2.94
N ASN A 62 5.71 5.68 3.30
CA ASN A 62 5.72 6.83 4.21
C ASN A 62 4.94 8.03 3.65
N GLU A 63 5.04 8.28 2.34
CA GLU A 63 4.28 9.35 1.68
C GLU A 63 2.78 9.08 1.75
N GLN A 64 2.36 7.84 1.47
CA GLN A 64 0.96 7.44 1.57
C GLN A 64 0.44 7.59 3.01
N ASP A 65 1.19 7.11 3.99
CA ASP A 65 0.82 7.22 5.41
C ASP A 65 0.73 8.70 5.85
N ALA A 66 1.60 9.56 5.34
CA ALA A 66 1.56 10.99 5.62
C ALA A 66 0.30 11.66 5.06
N ILE A 67 -0.11 11.29 3.83
CA ILE A 67 -1.34 11.77 3.20
C ILE A 67 -2.56 11.31 4.00
N ASP A 68 -2.63 10.02 4.35
CA ASP A 68 -3.75 9.46 5.10
C ASP A 68 -3.86 10.07 6.50
N THR A 69 -2.72 10.25 7.17
CA THR A 69 -2.65 10.94 8.46
C THR A 69 -3.13 12.38 8.36
N ALA A 70 -2.68 13.12 7.33
CA ALA A 70 -3.11 14.51 7.10
C ALA A 70 -4.62 14.59 6.82
N HIS A 71 -5.15 13.67 6.02
CA HIS A 71 -6.58 13.60 5.72
C HIS A 71 -7.40 13.33 6.98
N ASN A 72 -7.02 12.31 7.76
CA ASN A 72 -7.71 11.94 9.00
C ASN A 72 -7.67 13.07 10.04
N LYS A 73 -6.50 13.70 10.22
CA LYS A 73 -6.37 14.88 11.10
C LYS A 73 -7.26 16.03 10.63
N GLY A 74 -7.35 16.28 9.32
CA GLY A 74 -8.23 17.30 8.75
C GLY A 74 -9.72 17.02 8.99
N GLN A 75 -10.16 15.77 8.80
CA GLN A 75 -11.53 15.36 9.10
C GLN A 75 -11.87 15.51 10.58
N GLN A 76 -10.98 15.06 11.47
CA GLN A 76 -11.16 15.18 12.91
C GLN A 76 -11.17 16.64 13.37
N ALA A 77 -10.27 17.47 12.86
CA ALA A 77 -10.24 18.91 13.17
C ALA A 77 -11.53 19.61 12.75
N LYS A 78 -12.07 19.28 11.56
CA LYS A 78 -13.36 19.81 11.10
C LYS A 78 -14.52 19.33 11.97
N ALA A 79 -14.53 18.06 12.36
CA ALA A 79 -15.55 17.52 13.27
C ALA A 79 -15.51 18.23 14.64
N LEU A 80 -14.32 18.47 15.18
CA LEU A 80 -14.11 19.24 16.42
C LEU A 80 -14.58 20.69 16.29
N GLU A 81 -14.28 21.34 15.17
CA GLU A 81 -14.77 22.70 14.89
C GLU A 81 -16.31 22.76 14.91
N ILE A 82 -16.97 21.76 14.29
CA ILE A 82 -18.44 21.65 14.28
C ILE A 82 -18.97 21.39 15.70
N ALA A 83 -18.37 20.46 16.44
CA ALA A 83 -18.74 20.15 17.82
C ALA A 83 -18.64 21.39 18.74
N ASN A 84 -17.57 22.18 18.61
CA ASN A 84 -17.39 23.42 19.36
C ASN A 84 -18.48 24.46 19.04
N LYS A 85 -18.90 24.57 17.77
CA LYS A 85 -20.04 25.44 17.39
C LYS A 85 -21.37 24.95 17.97
N MET A 86 -21.58 23.63 18.00
CA MET A 86 -22.78 23.02 18.61
C MET A 86 -22.82 23.26 20.13
N LEU A 87 -21.68 23.12 20.82
CA LEU A 87 -21.54 23.47 22.23
C LEU A 87 -21.86 24.95 22.48
N GLY A 88 -21.31 25.85 21.66
CA GLY A 88 -21.60 27.29 21.75
C GLY A 88 -23.07 27.63 21.48
N ALA A 89 -23.78 26.78 20.73
CA ALA A 89 -25.23 26.89 20.52
C ALA A 89 -26.07 26.28 21.65
N GLY A 90 -25.43 25.72 22.69
CA GLY A 90 -26.09 25.15 23.87
C GLY A 90 -26.59 23.71 23.69
N MET A 91 -26.11 22.98 22.68
CA MET A 91 -26.41 21.54 22.55
C MET A 91 -25.69 20.73 23.62
N ASP A 92 -26.34 19.70 24.15
CA ASP A 92 -25.74 18.79 25.12
C ASP A 92 -24.73 17.84 24.46
N ILE A 93 -23.81 17.32 25.28
CA ILE A 93 -22.71 16.49 24.82
C ILE A 93 -23.20 15.17 24.21
N GLU A 94 -24.29 14.58 24.72
CA GLU A 94 -24.81 13.32 24.17
C GLU A 94 -25.30 13.53 22.74
N THR A 95 -26.06 14.60 22.51
CA THR A 95 -26.50 14.99 21.16
C THR A 95 -25.30 15.24 20.22
N ILE A 96 -24.26 15.95 20.69
CA ILE A 96 -23.07 16.25 19.86
C ILE A 96 -22.30 14.98 19.51
N THR A 97 -22.11 14.05 20.46
CA THR A 97 -21.45 12.77 20.18
C THR A 97 -22.22 11.95 19.13
N ALA A 98 -23.56 11.93 19.22
CA ALA A 98 -24.41 11.23 18.27
C ALA A 98 -24.37 11.83 16.86
N MET A 99 -24.26 13.16 16.74
CA MET A 99 -24.24 13.85 15.44
C MET A 99 -22.87 13.86 14.77
N THR A 100 -21.79 14.00 15.56
CA THR A 100 -20.43 14.18 15.03
C THR A 100 -19.63 12.89 14.99
N GLY A 101 -20.06 11.85 15.72
CA GLY A 101 -19.32 10.59 15.88
C GLY A 101 -18.06 10.73 16.75
N LEU A 102 -17.83 11.91 17.33
CA LEU A 102 -16.71 12.13 18.25
C LEU A 102 -17.02 11.51 19.62
N SER A 103 -15.97 11.03 20.29
CA SER A 103 -16.08 10.63 21.68
C SER A 103 -16.21 11.86 22.58
N ARG A 104 -16.90 11.70 23.72
CA ARG A 104 -16.98 12.74 24.75
C ARG A 104 -15.60 13.29 25.12
N TYR A 105 -14.63 12.40 25.28
CA TYR A 105 -13.24 12.73 25.59
C TYR A 105 -12.62 13.72 24.58
N LEU A 106 -12.84 13.51 23.27
CA LEU A 106 -12.32 14.42 22.25
C LEU A 106 -13.02 15.78 22.24
N ILE A 107 -14.28 15.84 22.66
CA ILE A 107 -15.07 17.09 22.71
C ILE A 107 -14.72 17.92 23.94
N GLU A 108 -14.57 17.28 25.10
CA GLU A 108 -14.25 17.96 26.37
C GLU A 108 -12.76 18.36 26.45
N GLY A 109 -11.90 17.77 25.62
CA GLY A 109 -10.46 18.00 25.62
C GLY A 109 -9.78 17.29 26.79
N ASP A 110 -8.50 16.94 26.62
CA ASP A 110 -7.68 16.52 27.75
C ASP A 110 -7.67 17.63 28.81
N GLY A 111 -8.18 17.31 30.00
CA GLY A 111 -7.83 18.03 31.21
C GLY A 111 -6.43 17.60 31.65
N ASP A 112 -5.41 18.09 30.96
CA ASP A 112 -4.01 18.11 31.42
C ASP A 112 -3.63 19.54 31.86
#